data_AF-A0A6C0B722-F1
#
_entry.id   AF-A0A6C0B722-F1
#
_cell.length_a   1.000
_cell.length_b   1.000
_cell.length_c   1.000
_cell.angle_alpha   90.00
_cell.angle_beta   90.00
_cell.angle_gamma   90.00
#
_symmetry.space_group_name_H-M   'P 1'
#
loop_
_entity.id
_entity.type
_entity.pdbx_description
1 polymer ?
#
loop_
_entity_poly.entity_id
_entity_poly.type
_entity_poly.pdbx_seq_one_letter_code
_entity_poly.pdbx_strand_id
1 'polypeptide(L)'
;MYSTAVFHMVLIALVLIGALNWGFHTFGYNLVEMLNRFLSGVFKRRLPLDRIIYVVVAISALILAFQRDTWLPFLGESVLPGAVLALKTNSGDTSVDVKVKPLTKVAYWAAKPESKPESKPETVEGNKAVPQVKAAYDDFENSGVVVANEQGVAKLVFNKGTSYVVPSGRKIESHVHYREFGEDGMMGPVKSVFV
;
A
#
# COMPACT_ATOMS: atom_id res chain seq x y z
N MET A 1 12.62 2.34 9.64
CA MET A 1 12.42 1.88 8.25
C MET A 1 13.02 0.50 8.02
N TYR A 2 14.33 0.29 8.22
CA TYR A 2 14.91 -1.07 8.14
C TYR A 2 14.23 -2.05 9.11
N SER A 3 13.96 -1.62 10.35
CA SER A 3 13.32 -2.48 11.35
C SER A 3 11.88 -2.88 10.99
N THR A 4 11.11 -2.00 10.33
CA THR A 4 9.74 -2.30 9.89
C THR A 4 9.73 -3.25 8.70
N ALA A 5 10.65 -3.07 7.75
CA ALA A 5 10.84 -3.99 6.63
C ALA A 5 11.30 -5.38 7.10
N VAL A 6 12.27 -5.45 8.01
CA VAL A 6 12.74 -6.71 8.61
C VAL A 6 11.63 -7.41 9.37
N PHE A 7 10.83 -6.68 10.15
CA PHE A 7 9.69 -7.26 10.84
C PHE A 7 8.68 -7.87 9.85
N HIS A 8 8.32 -7.16 8.78
CA HIS A 8 7.42 -7.68 7.75
C HIS A 8 8.01 -8.92 7.04
N MET A 9 9.31 -8.92 6.74
CA MET A 9 10.01 -10.09 6.20
C MET A 9 9.94 -11.30 7.14
N VAL A 10 10.12 -11.10 8.45
CA VAL A 10 10.00 -12.18 9.44
C VAL A 10 8.58 -12.73 9.49
N LEU A 11 7.55 -11.88 9.48
CA LEU A 11 6.16 -12.33 9.45
C LEU A 11 5.87 -13.17 8.20
N ILE A 12 6.31 -12.71 7.02
CA ILE A 12 6.15 -13.46 5.77
C ILE A 12 6.87 -14.80 5.87
N ALA A 13 8.12 -14.82 6.34
CA ALA A 13 8.90 -16.05 6.48
C ALA A 13 8.21 -17.06 7.40
N LEU A 14 7.65 -16.62 8.54
CA LEU A 14 6.90 -17.49 9.46
C LEU A 14 5.67 -18.09 8.78
N VAL A 15 4.91 -17.30 8.03
CA VAL A 15 3.73 -17.80 7.29
C VAL A 15 4.13 -18.75 6.17
N LEU A 16 5.20 -18.47 5.42
CA LEU A 16 5.70 -19.36 4.38
C LEU A 16 6.17 -20.70 4.96
N ILE A 17 6.91 -20.69 6.07
CA ILE A 17 7.32 -21.91 6.78
C ILE A 17 6.10 -22.68 7.27
N GLY A 18 5.10 -22.01 7.81
CA GLY A 18 3.83 -22.62 8.22
C GLY A 18 3.08 -23.27 7.05
N ALA A 19 2.99 -22.57 5.92
CA ALA A 19 2.38 -23.06 4.69
C ALA A 19 3.14 -24.28 4.14
N LEU A 20 4.47 -24.25 4.16
CA LEU A 20 5.31 -25.39 3.80
C LEU A 20 5.04 -26.58 4.72
N ASN A 21 4.97 -26.38 6.04
CA ASN A 21 4.61 -27.45 6.98
C ASN A 21 3.25 -28.07 6.65
N TRP A 22 2.22 -27.26 6.35
CA TRP A 22 0.93 -27.78 5.91
C TRP A 22 1.02 -28.52 4.57
N GLY A 23 1.84 -28.05 3.63
CA GLY A 23 2.13 -28.76 2.39
C GLY A 23 2.73 -30.14 2.65
N PHE A 24 3.77 -30.24 3.49
CA PHE A 24 4.38 -31.52 3.87
C PHE A 24 3.43 -32.44 4.63
N HIS A 25 2.51 -31.88 5.41
CA HIS A 25 1.50 -32.66 6.13
C HIS A 25 0.64 -33.50 5.18
N THR A 26 0.38 -33.01 3.96
CA THR A 26 -0.36 -33.78 2.93
C THR A 26 0.37 -35.05 2.48
N PHE A 27 1.70 -35.09 2.62
CA PHE A 27 2.53 -36.26 2.34
C PHE A 27 2.78 -37.13 3.59
N GLY A 28 2.06 -36.87 4.70
CA GLY A 28 2.22 -37.57 5.96
C GLY A 28 3.38 -37.06 6.84
N TYR A 29 4.05 -35.97 6.44
CA TYR A 29 5.17 -35.39 7.19
C TYR A 29 4.73 -34.12 7.92
N ASN A 30 4.64 -34.17 9.25
CA ASN A 30 4.46 -32.95 10.05
C ASN A 30 5.82 -32.48 10.61
N LEU A 31 6.46 -31.55 9.90
CA LEU A 31 7.80 -31.07 10.24
C LEU A 31 7.87 -30.46 11.64
N VAL A 32 6.83 -29.72 12.04
CA VAL A 32 6.73 -29.09 13.36
C VAL A 32 6.62 -30.15 14.46
N GLU A 33 5.80 -31.19 14.28
CA GLU A 33 5.75 -32.31 15.23
C GLU A 33 7.07 -33.09 15.29
N MET A 34 7.69 -33.37 14.13
CA MET A 34 8.98 -34.05 14.04
C MET A 34 10.05 -33.29 14.82
N LEU A 35 10.11 -31.97 14.65
CA LEU A 35 11.00 -31.08 15.41
C LEU A 35 10.69 -31.14 16.91
N ASN A 36 9.41 -31.06 17.30
CA ASN A 36 9.03 -31.13 18.71
C ASN A 36 9.42 -32.47 19.37
N ARG A 37 9.21 -33.59 18.67
CA ARG A 37 9.62 -34.93 19.14
C ARG A 37 11.14 -35.03 19.30
N PHE A 38 11.89 -34.54 18.32
CA PHE A 38 13.35 -34.50 18.37
C PHE A 38 13.85 -33.70 19.56
N LEU A 39 13.41 -32.44 19.71
CA LEU A 39 13.84 -31.57 20.81
C LEU A 39 13.39 -32.11 22.17
N SER A 40 12.16 -32.61 22.29
CA SER A 40 11.67 -33.22 23.53
C SER A 40 12.51 -34.45 23.93
N GLY A 41 13.03 -35.20 22.96
CA GLY A 41 13.99 -36.30 23.17
C GLY A 41 15.34 -35.82 23.67
N VAL A 42 15.91 -34.78 23.04
CA VAL A 42 17.21 -34.18 23.43
C VAL A 42 17.15 -33.59 24.83
N PHE A 43 16.10 -32.83 25.15
CA PHE A 43 15.95 -32.17 26.45
C PHE A 43 15.28 -33.03 27.52
N LYS A 44 14.87 -34.26 27.18
CA LYS A 44 14.14 -35.20 28.06
C LYS A 44 12.93 -34.58 28.76
N ARG A 45 12.29 -33.60 28.11
CA ARG A 45 11.15 -32.85 28.65
C ARG A 45 10.11 -32.68 27.55
N ARG A 46 8.83 -32.91 27.89
CA ARG A 46 7.73 -32.60 26.97
C ARG A 46 7.56 -31.09 26.91
N LEU A 47 7.85 -30.52 25.74
CA LEU A 47 7.61 -29.11 25.45
C LEU A 47 6.41 -28.99 24.50
N PRO A 48 5.49 -28.02 24.71
CA PRO A 48 4.38 -27.78 23.79
C PRO A 48 4.81 -26.93 22.58
N LEU A 49 5.99 -27.22 21.98
CA LEU A 49 6.58 -26.38 20.93
C LEU A 49 5.73 -26.34 19.66
N ASP A 50 5.08 -27.44 19.33
CA ASP A 50 4.17 -27.54 18.19
C ASP A 50 3.04 -26.51 18.28
N ARG A 51 2.37 -26.46 19.43
CA ARG A 51 1.28 -25.49 19.68
C ARG A 51 1.79 -24.06 19.65
N ILE A 52 2.95 -23.80 20.25
CA ILE A 52 3.57 -22.47 20.27
C ILE A 52 3.89 -22.01 18.84
N ILE A 53 4.51 -22.87 18.03
CA ILE A 53 4.85 -22.56 16.64
C ILE A 53 3.58 -22.26 15.83
N TYR A 54 2.53 -23.10 15.94
CA TYR A 54 1.28 -22.86 15.22
C TYR A 54 0.60 -21.56 15.63
N VAL A 55 0.59 -21.22 16.93
CA VAL A 55 0.05 -19.94 17.41
C VAL A 55 0.85 -18.76 16.85
N VAL A 56 2.19 -18.83 16.84
CA VAL A 56 3.05 -17.77 16.29
C VAL A 56 2.81 -17.58 14.79
N VAL A 57 2.70 -18.67 14.03
CA VAL A 57 2.36 -18.62 12.59
C VAL A 57 0.97 -18.00 12.39
N ALA A 58 -0.02 -18.42 13.17
CA ALA A 58 -1.38 -17.89 13.07
C ALA A 58 -1.47 -16.39 13.37
N ILE A 59 -0.81 -15.94 14.44
CA ILE A 59 -0.72 -14.51 14.79
C ILE A 59 -0.02 -13.74 13.66
N SER A 60 1.07 -14.28 13.11
CA SER A 60 1.80 -13.65 12.00
C SER A 60 0.93 -13.48 10.76
N ALA A 61 0.17 -14.53 10.40
CA ALA A 61 -0.79 -14.49 9.30
C ALA A 61 -1.89 -13.45 9.54
N LEU A 62 -2.44 -13.38 10.76
CA LEU A 62 -3.45 -12.38 11.11
C LEU A 62 -2.90 -10.95 10.99
N ILE A 63 -1.69 -10.68 11.50
CA ILE A 63 -1.05 -9.36 11.37
C ILE A 63 -0.91 -8.99 9.89
N LEU A 64 -0.41 -9.90 9.04
CA LEU A 64 -0.27 -9.65 7.61
C LEU A 64 -1.63 -9.46 6.92
N ALA A 65 -2.67 -10.21 7.30
CA ALA A 65 -4.00 -10.13 6.70
C ALA A 65 -4.65 -8.75 6.94
N PHE A 66 -4.42 -8.12 8.09
CA PHE A 66 -4.92 -6.77 8.39
C PHE A 66 -4.01 -5.65 7.87
N GLN A 67 -2.83 -5.96 7.32
CA GLN A 67 -1.97 -4.97 6.66
C GLN A 67 -2.45 -4.75 5.21
N ARG A 68 -2.90 -3.52 4.93
CA ARG A 68 -3.36 -3.09 3.60
C ARG A 68 -2.34 -3.41 2.50
N ASP A 69 -1.07 -3.13 2.78
CA ASP A 69 0.00 -3.20 1.79
C ASP A 69 0.41 -4.66 1.49
N THR A 70 -0.01 -5.64 2.30
CA THR A 70 0.10 -7.08 1.97
C THR A 70 -0.71 -7.43 0.72
N TRP A 71 -1.89 -6.86 0.58
CA TRP A 71 -2.80 -7.10 -0.54
C TRP A 71 -2.58 -6.11 -1.68
N LEU A 72 -2.10 -4.91 -1.36
CA LEU A 72 -1.91 -3.80 -2.28
C LEU A 72 -0.51 -3.22 -2.12
N PRO A 73 0.55 -3.94 -2.54
CA PRO A 73 1.95 -3.53 -2.30
C PRO A 73 2.28 -2.17 -2.93
N PHE A 74 1.60 -1.81 -4.03
CA PHE A 74 1.76 -0.51 -4.68
C PHE A 74 1.23 0.68 -3.84
N LEU A 75 0.52 0.45 -2.74
CA LEU A 75 0.12 1.50 -1.80
C LEU A 75 1.14 1.71 -0.67
N GLY A 76 2.09 0.78 -0.50
CA GLY A 76 3.13 0.84 0.53
C GLY A 76 4.32 1.71 0.16
N GLU A 77 5.35 1.65 1.01
CA GLU A 77 6.66 2.28 0.77
C GLU A 77 7.30 1.75 -0.52
N SER A 78 8.02 2.60 -1.23
CA SER A 78 8.70 2.23 -2.48
C SER A 78 10.02 2.97 -2.63
N VAL A 79 11.01 2.34 -3.27
CA VAL A 79 12.26 3.00 -3.62
C VAL A 79 12.02 3.95 -4.80
N LEU A 80 12.22 5.25 -4.59
CA LEU A 80 12.25 6.24 -5.66
C LEU A 80 13.06 7.45 -5.17
N PRO A 81 14.33 7.61 -5.62
CA PRO A 81 15.17 8.69 -5.14
C PRO A 81 14.57 10.04 -5.52
N GLY A 82 14.25 10.89 -4.54
CA GLY A 82 13.61 12.18 -4.80
C GLY A 82 14.39 13.08 -5.76
N ALA A 83 15.70 12.89 -5.89
CA ALA A 83 16.57 13.60 -6.83
C ALA A 83 16.18 13.42 -8.31
N VAL A 84 15.55 12.29 -8.68
CA VAL A 84 15.16 12.02 -10.08
C VAL A 84 13.90 12.75 -10.51
N LEU A 85 13.14 13.30 -9.55
CA LEU A 85 11.90 14.01 -9.81
C LEU A 85 12.12 15.51 -9.76
N ALA A 86 11.94 16.15 -10.91
CA ALA A 86 11.88 17.60 -11.00
C ALA A 86 10.66 18.14 -10.25
N LEU A 87 10.78 19.36 -9.71
CA LEU A 87 9.63 20.07 -9.18
C LEU A 87 8.66 20.37 -10.33
N LYS A 88 7.38 20.15 -10.07
CA LYS A 88 6.29 20.41 -11.01
C LYS A 88 5.13 20.96 -10.22
N THR A 89 4.88 22.26 -10.32
CA THR A 89 3.65 22.82 -9.77
C THR A 89 2.58 22.71 -10.83
N ASN A 90 1.44 22.12 -10.49
CA ASN A 90 0.30 22.07 -11.39
C ASN A 90 -0.54 23.36 -11.24
N SER A 91 -1.13 23.83 -12.33
CA SER A 91 -2.14 24.90 -12.31
C SER A 91 -3.52 24.26 -12.16
N GLY A 92 -4.28 24.66 -11.15
CA GLY A 92 -5.62 24.13 -10.95
C GLY A 92 -6.48 24.99 -10.03
N ASP A 93 -7.76 24.64 -9.96
CA ASP A 93 -8.80 25.36 -9.22
C ASP A 93 -8.92 24.93 -7.74
N THR A 94 -8.23 23.86 -7.36
CA THR A 94 -8.33 23.22 -6.05
C THR A 94 -6.98 23.22 -5.36
N SER A 95 -6.98 23.58 -4.08
CA SER A 95 -5.78 23.59 -3.24
C SER A 95 -6.06 22.88 -1.92
N VAL A 96 -5.18 21.94 -1.54
CA VAL A 96 -5.24 21.24 -0.25
C VAL A 96 -3.88 21.36 0.43
N ASP A 97 -3.88 21.78 1.69
CA ASP A 97 -2.67 21.79 2.51
C ASP A 97 -2.56 20.46 3.27
N VAL A 98 -1.40 19.79 3.15
CA VAL A 98 -1.10 18.56 3.88
C VAL A 98 0.07 18.75 4.83
N LYS A 99 -0.03 18.15 6.02
CA LYS A 99 1.03 18.15 7.03
C LYS A 99 1.96 16.97 6.81
N VAL A 100 3.23 17.26 6.56
CA VAL A 100 4.30 16.32 6.25
C VAL A 100 5.58 16.72 7.01
N LYS A 101 6.68 16.00 6.81
CA LYS A 101 7.98 16.43 7.35
C LYS A 101 8.41 17.78 6.74
N PRO A 102 8.93 18.73 7.54
CA PRO A 102 9.49 19.98 7.03
C PRO A 102 10.49 19.79 5.91
N LEU A 103 10.47 20.69 4.92
CA LEU A 103 11.43 20.73 3.81
C LEU A 103 11.50 19.45 2.97
N THR A 104 10.54 18.53 3.10
CA THR A 104 10.52 17.31 2.29
C THR A 104 9.81 17.53 0.95
N LYS A 105 10.26 16.78 -0.07
CA LYS A 105 9.58 16.70 -1.34
C LYS A 105 8.30 15.87 -1.19
N VAL A 106 7.24 16.29 -1.86
CA VAL A 106 5.94 15.62 -1.89
C VAL A 106 5.49 15.50 -3.34
N ALA A 107 5.28 14.26 -3.80
CA ALA A 107 4.63 14.01 -5.08
C ALA A 107 3.15 13.77 -4.85
N TYR A 108 2.29 14.35 -5.68
CA TYR A 108 0.84 14.23 -5.57
C TYR A 108 0.19 14.09 -6.95
N TRP A 109 -0.98 13.45 -6.98
CA TRP A 109 -1.77 13.27 -8.19
C TRP A 109 -3.24 13.09 -7.84
N ALA A 110 -4.13 13.60 -8.71
CA ALA A 110 -5.57 13.43 -8.60
C ALA A 110 -6.12 12.94 -9.96
N ALA A 111 -7.35 12.42 -9.94
CA ALA A 111 -8.05 12.10 -11.19
C ALA A 111 -8.20 13.38 -12.03
N LYS A 112 -8.22 13.26 -13.37
CA LYS A 112 -8.57 14.40 -14.23
C LYS A 112 -10.01 14.85 -13.91
N PRO A 113 -10.32 16.15 -14.03
CA PRO A 113 -11.70 16.60 -14.14
C PRO A 113 -12.35 15.87 -15.31
N GLU A 114 -13.67 15.63 -15.24
CA GLU A 114 -14.42 14.96 -16.31
C GLU A 114 -14.17 15.71 -17.63
N SER A 115 -13.33 15.17 -18.52
CA SER A 115 -13.45 15.44 -19.94
C SER A 115 -14.69 14.69 -20.39
N LYS A 116 -15.53 15.33 -21.22
CA LYS A 116 -16.70 14.65 -21.82
C LYS A 116 -16.25 13.28 -22.34
N PRO A 117 -16.97 12.19 -22.02
CA PRO A 117 -16.45 10.85 -22.26
C PRO A 117 -16.35 10.58 -23.76
N GLU A 118 -15.15 10.71 -24.34
CA GLU A 118 -14.84 10.19 -25.68
C GLU A 118 -14.53 8.68 -25.66
N SER A 119 -14.52 8.07 -24.48
CA SER A 119 -14.50 6.61 -24.35
C SER A 119 -15.46 6.18 -23.23
N LYS A 120 -16.76 6.19 -23.52
CA LYS A 120 -17.74 5.46 -22.71
C LYS A 120 -17.35 3.97 -22.73
N PRO A 121 -17.26 3.28 -21.58
CA PRO A 121 -17.59 1.86 -21.56
C PRO A 121 -19.08 1.76 -21.92
N GLU A 122 -19.39 0.93 -22.91
CA GLU A 122 -20.77 0.60 -23.26
C GLU A 122 -21.55 0.06 -22.04
N THR A 123 -22.73 0.65 -21.83
CA THR A 123 -23.87 0.19 -21.00
C THR A 123 -23.66 0.23 -19.47
N VAL A 124 -24.52 0.85 -18.67
CA VAL A 124 -25.97 0.62 -18.51
C VAL A 124 -26.74 1.94 -18.34
N GLU A 125 -27.97 1.97 -18.85
CA GLU A 125 -28.94 3.06 -18.82
C GLU A 125 -28.98 3.89 -17.53
N GLY A 126 -29.00 5.21 -17.69
CA GLY A 126 -29.61 6.12 -16.71
C GLY A 126 -28.70 6.80 -15.67
N ASN A 127 -27.40 6.51 -15.60
CA ASN A 127 -26.51 7.20 -14.66
C ASN A 127 -25.14 7.53 -15.27
N LYS A 128 -24.61 8.71 -14.89
CA LYS A 128 -23.34 9.27 -15.37
C LYS A 128 -22.24 8.21 -15.49
N ALA A 129 -21.61 8.12 -16.65
CA ALA A 129 -20.52 7.19 -16.91
C ALA A 129 -19.35 7.52 -15.97
N VAL A 130 -19.15 6.71 -14.94
CA VAL A 130 -18.03 6.86 -14.02
C VAL A 130 -16.81 6.21 -14.67
N PRO A 131 -15.71 6.94 -14.91
CA PRO A 131 -14.54 6.38 -15.59
C PRO A 131 -13.90 5.26 -14.76
N GLN A 132 -13.38 4.23 -15.43
CA GLN A 132 -12.52 3.23 -14.78
C GLN A 132 -11.19 3.88 -14.36
N VAL A 133 -10.53 3.33 -13.34
CA VAL A 133 -9.28 3.87 -12.75
C VAL A 133 -8.24 4.31 -13.78
N LYS A 134 -8.00 3.52 -14.83
CA LYS A 134 -7.03 3.86 -15.89
C LYS A 134 -7.42 5.14 -16.65
N ALA A 135 -8.70 5.30 -16.97
CA ALA A 135 -9.21 6.48 -17.66
C ALA A 135 -9.31 7.71 -16.73
N ALA A 136 -9.44 7.51 -15.42
CA ALA A 136 -9.52 8.60 -14.44
C ALA A 136 -8.19 9.34 -14.27
N TYR A 137 -7.05 8.64 -14.34
CA TYR A 137 -5.72 9.25 -14.20
C TYR A 137 -5.02 9.51 -15.53
N ASP A 138 -5.32 8.71 -16.55
CA ASP A 138 -4.85 8.88 -17.93
C ASP A 138 -3.31 9.04 -18.03
N ASP A 139 -2.82 10.23 -18.36
CA ASP A 139 -1.40 10.59 -18.51
C ASP A 139 -0.76 11.20 -17.25
N PHE A 140 -1.51 11.24 -16.14
CA PHE A 140 -1.10 11.88 -14.89
C PHE A 140 -0.77 13.38 -15.03
N GLU A 141 -1.36 14.11 -15.97
CA GLU A 141 -1.15 15.56 -16.07
C GLU A 141 -1.60 16.30 -14.81
N ASN A 142 -2.68 15.83 -14.18
CA ASN A 142 -3.22 16.38 -12.92
C ASN A 142 -2.39 15.95 -11.69
N SER A 143 -1.09 16.21 -11.75
CA SER A 143 -0.09 15.82 -10.75
C SER A 143 0.95 16.92 -10.56
N GLY A 144 1.65 16.88 -9.43
CA GLY A 144 2.76 17.76 -9.16
C GLY A 144 3.75 17.20 -8.15
N VAL A 145 4.86 17.91 -8.01
CA VAL A 145 5.93 17.65 -7.07
C VAL A 145 6.32 18.98 -6.43
N VAL A 146 6.07 19.11 -5.13
CA VAL A 146 6.32 20.33 -4.34
C VAL A 146 7.24 20.03 -3.17
N VAL A 147 7.75 21.08 -2.53
CA VAL A 147 8.53 20.98 -1.28
C VAL A 147 7.71 21.58 -0.15
N ALA A 148 7.62 20.87 0.97
CA ALA A 148 6.98 21.37 2.17
C ALA A 148 7.77 22.55 2.74
N ASN A 149 7.08 23.53 3.35
CA ASN A 149 7.75 24.63 4.02
C ASN A 149 8.44 24.19 5.33
N GLU A 150 9.08 25.14 6.02
CA GLU A 150 9.76 24.91 7.31
C GLU A 150 8.80 24.42 8.41
N GLN A 151 7.51 24.72 8.29
CA GLN A 151 6.49 24.24 9.20
C GLN A 151 5.95 22.86 8.79
N GLY A 152 6.46 22.23 7.74
CA GLY A 152 6.00 20.92 7.26
C GLY A 152 4.64 20.98 6.58
N VAL A 153 4.28 22.10 5.97
CA VAL A 153 3.06 22.23 5.17
C VAL A 153 3.44 22.19 3.69
N ALA A 154 2.87 21.22 2.97
CA ALA A 154 2.94 21.16 1.51
C ALA A 154 1.58 21.54 0.92
N LYS A 155 1.57 22.54 0.05
CA LYS A 155 0.38 22.99 -0.67
C LYS A 155 0.25 22.23 -1.98
N LEU A 156 -0.81 21.44 -2.12
CA LEU A 156 -1.09 20.63 -3.31
C LEU A 156 -2.13 21.36 -4.16
N VAL A 157 -1.71 21.85 -5.33
CA VAL A 157 -2.61 22.53 -6.28
C VAL A 157 -2.91 21.62 -7.46
N PHE A 158 -4.17 21.40 -7.79
CA PHE A 158 -4.63 20.50 -8.87
C PHE A 158 -6.03 20.90 -9.32
N ASN A 159 -6.50 20.34 -10.44
CA ASN A 159 -7.90 20.53 -10.87
C ASN A 159 -8.78 19.51 -10.14
N LYS A 160 -9.97 19.89 -9.66
CA LYS A 160 -10.85 18.96 -8.92
C LYS A 160 -11.15 17.71 -9.74
N GLY A 161 -10.67 16.56 -9.28
CA GLY A 161 -10.87 15.27 -9.94
C GLY A 161 -12.29 14.74 -9.78
N THR A 162 -12.67 13.77 -10.60
CA THR A 162 -13.97 13.10 -10.49
C THR A 162 -13.93 11.92 -9.53
N SER A 163 -15.09 11.54 -9.01
CA SER A 163 -15.25 10.23 -8.37
C SER A 163 -15.08 9.11 -9.40
N TYR A 164 -14.56 7.95 -9.00
CA TYR A 164 -14.41 6.79 -9.89
C TYR A 164 -14.78 5.47 -9.20
N VAL A 165 -14.95 4.40 -9.98
CA VAL A 165 -15.23 3.04 -9.45
C VAL A 165 -13.97 2.18 -9.59
N VAL A 166 -13.59 1.51 -8.51
CA VAL A 166 -12.49 0.52 -8.52
C VAL A 166 -12.98 -0.86 -8.97
N PRO A 167 -12.10 -1.80 -9.36
CA PRO A 167 -12.51 -3.13 -9.86
C PRO A 167 -13.45 -3.92 -8.93
N SER A 168 -13.45 -3.63 -7.63
CA SER A 168 -14.38 -4.24 -6.66
C SER A 168 -15.81 -3.66 -6.70
N GLY A 169 -16.11 -2.71 -7.59
CA GLY A 169 -17.41 -2.05 -7.69
C GLY A 169 -17.63 -0.91 -6.67
N ARG A 170 -16.68 -0.67 -5.77
CA ARG A 170 -16.77 0.43 -4.80
C ARG A 170 -16.54 1.79 -5.50
N LYS A 171 -17.45 2.73 -5.28
CA LYS A 171 -17.25 4.14 -5.67
C LYS A 171 -16.29 4.82 -4.70
N ILE A 172 -15.35 5.58 -5.26
CA ILE A 172 -14.40 6.41 -4.53
C ILE A 172 -14.72 7.86 -4.85
N GLU A 173 -14.99 8.66 -3.81
CA GLU A 173 -15.22 10.11 -3.95
C GLU A 173 -13.95 10.84 -4.40
N SER A 174 -14.10 12.08 -4.88
CA SER A 174 -12.97 12.88 -5.34
C SER A 174 -11.90 13.02 -4.24
N HIS A 175 -10.65 12.83 -4.61
CA HIS A 175 -9.53 12.89 -3.69
C HIS A 175 -8.21 13.15 -4.43
N VAL A 176 -7.22 13.62 -3.68
CA VAL A 176 -5.83 13.71 -4.12
C VAL A 176 -5.00 12.67 -3.37
N HIS A 177 -4.17 11.95 -4.11
CA HIS A 177 -3.14 11.09 -3.55
C HIS A 177 -1.84 11.86 -3.39
N TYR A 178 -1.08 11.52 -2.37
CA TYR A 178 0.28 12.03 -2.21
C TYR A 178 1.20 11.02 -1.54
N ARG A 179 2.50 11.21 -1.76
CA ARG A 179 3.59 10.49 -1.12
C ARG A 179 4.67 11.47 -0.70
N GLU A 180 5.26 11.21 0.46
CA GLU A 180 6.37 11.97 1.01
C GLU A 180 7.70 11.27 0.67
N PHE A 181 8.72 12.04 0.28
CA PHE A 181 10.06 11.49 0.10
C PHE A 181 10.81 11.43 1.43
N GLY A 182 11.57 10.35 1.60
CA GLY A 182 12.59 10.19 2.63
C GLY A 182 13.96 10.65 2.11
N GLU A 183 14.85 10.92 3.06
CA GLU A 183 16.24 11.32 2.76
C GLU A 183 17.09 10.16 2.22
N ASP A 184 16.65 8.92 2.44
CA ASP A 184 17.29 7.66 2.07
C ASP A 184 16.90 7.17 0.66
N GLY A 185 16.24 8.01 -0.14
CA GLY A 185 15.76 7.66 -1.46
C GLY A 185 14.51 6.76 -1.45
N MET A 186 13.90 6.59 -0.29
CA MET A 186 12.60 5.94 -0.17
C MET A 186 11.48 6.95 -0.32
N MET A 187 10.35 6.48 -0.81
CA MET A 187 9.11 7.22 -0.91
C MET A 187 8.08 6.50 -0.04
N GLY A 188 7.43 7.27 0.84
CA GLY A 188 6.43 6.76 1.78
C GLY A 188 5.19 6.17 1.10
N PRO A 189 4.29 5.56 1.89
CA PRO A 189 3.07 4.96 1.38
C PRO A 189 2.12 6.00 0.78
N VAL A 190 1.22 5.55 -0.09
CA VAL A 190 0.15 6.38 -0.64
C VAL A 190 -0.78 6.82 0.47
N LYS A 191 -0.94 8.14 0.60
CA LYS A 191 -1.92 8.82 1.45
C LYS A 191 -2.95 9.52 0.55
N SER A 192 -4.15 9.74 1.08
CA SER A 192 -5.23 10.38 0.34
C SER A 192 -5.93 11.45 1.18
N VAL A 193 -6.36 12.53 0.54
CA VAL A 193 -7.27 13.53 1.12
C VAL A 193 -8.48 13.67 0.22
N PHE A 194 -9.68 13.49 0.76
CA PHE A 194 -10.95 13.63 0.04
C PHE A 194 -11.37 15.10 -0.07
N VAL A 195 -12.01 15.47 -1.19
CA VAL A 195 -12.29 16.86 -1.61
C VAL A 195 -13.69 17.01 -2.20
#